data_AF-A0A925V7Z5-F1
#
_entry.id   AF-A0A925V7Z5-F1
#
_cell.length_a   1.000
_cell.length_b   1.000
_cell.length_c   1.000
_cell.angle_alpha   90.00
_cell.angle_beta   90.00
_cell.angle_gamma   90.00
#
_symmetry.space_group_name_H-M   'P 1'
#
loop_
_entity.id
_entity.type
_entity.pdbx_description
1 polymer ?
#
loop_
_entity_poly.entity_id
_entity_poly.type
_entity_poly.pdbx_seq_one_letter_code
_entity_poly.pdbx_strand_id
1 'polypeptide(L)'
;GWFQEYEGADPGYHSCSIAFLAKLWQKSHDDSIVAPVGRAIEFASYFMHPDGSYAGEYGSRNTYHFYPHGFEVFADRFPLAGRIAQTYLERSLPERRRYYNDDNRMCAHYVYDWMQSWLDHQGAHRDGTLEQHRGPFTKWFPNAKLLVKKTASYYAVAAMSKGGVIKVYDDDGPFYSDTGPIAKTTGGDVLVSHMVDDHQVEVEPTLGRLTVRGKLSKRKHQLASPVKQAAFRAMNLTLGRYNPNLVRTTLQKILITGKPRTDITFARQIDLGDEEITIRDTLDAKKSDATFARLAIGSDATSIYVANSTNFQESMLMPWSELSALVPTLNRERSLELPVRVVSRSRVGRPLG
;
A
#
# COMPACT_ATOMS: atom_id res chain seq x y z
N GLY A 1 1.49 -14.60 -8.96
CA GLY A 1 0.32 -13.97 -9.60
C GLY A 1 0.33 -12.47 -9.43
N TRP A 2 1.48 -11.81 -9.45
CA TRP A 2 1.55 -10.36 -9.43
C TRP A 2 2.75 -9.91 -10.26
N PHE A 3 2.72 -8.68 -10.76
CA PHE A 3 3.77 -8.12 -11.58
C PHE A 3 4.64 -7.17 -10.76
N GLN A 4 5.97 -7.25 -10.95
CA GLN A 4 6.93 -6.47 -10.18
C GLN A 4 6.77 -4.97 -10.47
N GLU A 5 6.43 -4.20 -9.44
CA GLU A 5 6.43 -2.74 -9.50
C GLU A 5 7.56 -2.20 -8.60
N TYR A 6 8.70 -1.95 -9.23
CA TYR A 6 9.95 -1.55 -8.56
C TYR A 6 10.45 -2.53 -7.51
N GLU A 7 10.08 -2.32 -6.24
CA GLU A 7 10.65 -3.02 -5.08
C GLU A 7 9.73 -4.13 -4.55
N GLY A 8 8.52 -4.27 -5.09
CA GLY A 8 7.61 -5.34 -4.70
C GLY A 8 6.24 -5.23 -5.37
N ALA A 9 5.25 -5.91 -4.79
CA ALA A 9 3.88 -5.85 -5.28
C ALA A 9 3.23 -4.52 -4.89
N ASP A 10 2.58 -3.87 -5.86
CA ASP A 10 1.73 -2.71 -5.61
C ASP A 10 0.35 -2.98 -6.21
N PRO A 11 -0.68 -3.26 -5.40
CA PRO A 11 -1.99 -3.68 -5.92
C PRO A 11 -2.65 -2.65 -6.83
N GLY A 12 -2.38 -1.35 -6.64
CA GLY A 12 -2.89 -0.30 -7.52
C GLY A 12 -2.29 -0.37 -8.93
N TYR A 13 -0.97 -0.29 -9.06
CA TYR A 13 -0.30 -0.49 -10.37
C TYR A 13 -0.51 -1.89 -10.96
N HIS A 14 -0.75 -2.88 -10.11
CA HIS A 14 -1.08 -4.23 -10.56
C HIS A 14 -2.43 -4.26 -11.31
N SER A 15 -3.44 -3.47 -10.89
CA SER A 15 -4.68 -3.32 -11.65
C SER A 15 -4.45 -2.70 -13.04
N CYS A 16 -3.54 -1.71 -13.14
CA CYS A 16 -3.12 -1.13 -14.42
C CYS A 16 -2.45 -2.18 -15.33
N SER A 17 -1.60 -3.02 -14.76
CA SER A 17 -0.97 -4.13 -15.50
C SER A 17 -2.00 -5.12 -16.05
N ILE A 18 -3.03 -5.45 -15.26
CA ILE A 18 -4.15 -6.30 -15.71
C ILE A 18 -4.89 -5.63 -16.89
N ALA A 19 -5.18 -4.33 -16.80
CA ALA A 19 -5.83 -3.60 -17.89
C ALA A 19 -4.98 -3.57 -19.18
N PHE A 20 -3.66 -3.40 -19.08
CA PHE A 20 -2.78 -3.46 -20.25
C PHE A 20 -2.69 -4.85 -20.86
N LEU A 21 -2.65 -5.90 -20.05
CA LEU A 21 -2.66 -7.28 -20.56
C LEU A 21 -3.99 -7.64 -21.21
N ALA A 22 -5.10 -7.13 -20.71
CA ALA A 22 -6.41 -7.27 -21.35
C ALA A 22 -6.44 -6.60 -22.74
N LYS A 23 -5.97 -5.35 -22.83
CA LYS A 23 -5.85 -4.61 -24.11
C LYS A 23 -4.92 -5.33 -25.09
N LEU A 24 -3.82 -5.91 -24.60
CA LEU A 24 -2.92 -6.70 -25.42
C LEU A 24 -3.63 -7.96 -25.93
N TRP A 25 -4.28 -8.72 -25.05
CA TRP A 25 -5.01 -9.94 -25.40
C TRP A 25 -6.15 -9.66 -26.41
N GLN A 26 -6.93 -8.59 -26.25
CA GLN A 26 -7.95 -8.20 -27.23
C GLN A 26 -7.39 -7.91 -28.62
N LYS A 27 -6.13 -7.48 -28.72
CA LYS A 27 -5.46 -7.15 -29.99
C LYS A 27 -4.73 -8.33 -30.61
N SER A 28 -4.07 -9.14 -29.78
CA SER A 28 -3.24 -10.26 -30.24
C SER A 28 -3.97 -11.59 -30.28
N HIS A 29 -5.04 -11.74 -29.48
CA HIS A 29 -5.68 -13.01 -29.17
C HIS A 29 -4.71 -14.10 -28.69
N ASP A 30 -3.60 -13.69 -28.05
CA ASP A 30 -2.60 -14.61 -27.54
C ASP A 30 -3.05 -15.22 -26.21
N ASP A 31 -3.55 -16.46 -26.25
CA ASP A 31 -4.04 -17.18 -25.08
C ASP A 31 -2.96 -17.46 -24.02
N SER A 32 -1.66 -17.32 -24.34
CA SER A 32 -0.60 -17.41 -23.34
C SER A 32 -0.71 -16.34 -22.24
N ILE A 33 -1.43 -15.24 -22.50
CA ILE A 33 -1.71 -14.15 -21.55
C ILE A 33 -2.76 -14.54 -20.51
N VAL A 34 -3.72 -15.42 -20.88
CA VAL A 34 -4.93 -15.69 -20.08
C VAL A 34 -4.59 -16.27 -18.72
N ALA A 35 -3.74 -17.30 -18.66
CA ALA A 35 -3.39 -17.95 -17.39
C ALA A 35 -2.60 -17.04 -16.43
N PRO A 36 -1.57 -16.29 -16.87
CA PRO A 36 -0.94 -15.24 -16.07
C PRO A 36 -1.93 -14.19 -15.54
N VAL A 37 -2.87 -13.72 -16.38
CA VAL A 37 -3.87 -12.74 -15.98
C VAL A 37 -4.86 -13.33 -14.97
N GLY A 38 -5.29 -14.59 -15.12
CA GLY A 38 -6.12 -15.26 -14.11
C GLY A 38 -5.47 -15.26 -12.72
N ARG A 39 -4.18 -15.57 -12.63
CA ARG A 39 -3.42 -15.48 -11.37
C ARG A 39 -3.26 -14.03 -10.87
N ALA A 40 -3.21 -13.07 -11.79
CA ALA A 40 -3.15 -11.65 -11.48
C ALA A 40 -4.47 -11.14 -10.87
N ILE A 41 -5.60 -11.57 -11.44
CA ILE A 41 -6.96 -11.29 -10.95
C ILE A 41 -7.15 -11.92 -9.57
N GLU A 42 -6.73 -13.17 -9.38
CA GLU A 42 -6.80 -13.84 -8.06
C GLU A 42 -6.07 -13.01 -7.00
N PHE A 43 -4.83 -12.60 -7.26
CA PHE A 43 -4.07 -11.75 -6.35
C PHE A 43 -4.76 -10.40 -6.11
N ALA A 44 -5.20 -9.72 -7.17
CA ALA A 44 -5.86 -8.42 -7.09
C ALA A 44 -7.13 -8.46 -6.23
N SER A 45 -7.86 -9.58 -6.26
CA SER A 45 -9.10 -9.72 -5.48
C SER A 45 -8.86 -9.39 -4.00
N TYR A 46 -7.79 -9.88 -3.38
CA TYR A 46 -7.49 -9.69 -1.96
C TYR A 46 -7.23 -8.25 -1.53
N PHE A 47 -7.16 -7.29 -2.46
CA PHE A 47 -6.89 -5.88 -2.18
C PHE A 47 -8.06 -4.96 -2.52
N MET A 48 -9.21 -5.53 -2.95
CA MET A 48 -10.52 -4.87 -2.87
C MET A 48 -11.11 -5.17 -1.48
N HIS A 49 -11.23 -4.13 -0.66
CA HIS A 49 -11.71 -4.23 0.71
C HIS A 49 -13.25 -4.29 0.75
N PRO A 50 -13.86 -4.65 1.89
CA PRO A 50 -15.32 -4.83 2.00
C PRO A 50 -16.14 -3.54 1.74
N ASP A 51 -15.58 -2.37 2.07
CA ASP A 51 -16.16 -1.06 1.75
C ASP A 51 -16.07 -0.71 0.25
N GLY A 52 -15.33 -1.49 -0.55
CA GLY A 52 -15.05 -1.20 -1.96
C GLY A 52 -13.87 -0.24 -2.17
N SER A 53 -13.16 0.19 -1.13
CA SER A 53 -11.86 0.83 -1.34
C SER A 53 -10.85 -0.20 -1.86
N TYR A 54 -9.79 0.27 -2.53
CA TYR A 54 -8.80 -0.62 -3.16
C TYR A 54 -7.36 -0.15 -2.92
N ALA A 55 -6.47 -1.11 -2.64
CA ALA A 55 -5.04 -0.88 -2.44
C ALA A 55 -4.70 0.10 -1.27
N GLY A 56 -3.51 0.72 -1.29
CA GLY A 56 -3.10 1.68 -0.26
C GLY A 56 -1.63 1.58 0.16
N GLU A 57 -1.30 2.11 1.34
CA GLU A 57 0.07 2.24 1.85
C GLU A 57 0.78 0.90 2.06
N TYR A 58 0.07 -0.23 2.07
CA TYR A 58 0.72 -1.54 2.12
C TYR A 58 1.41 -1.92 0.79
N GLY A 59 1.03 -1.31 -0.33
CA GLY A 59 1.67 -1.53 -1.63
C GLY A 59 3.08 -0.95 -1.71
N SER A 60 3.94 -1.51 -2.56
CA SER A 60 5.33 -1.05 -2.73
C SER A 60 5.43 0.41 -3.17
N ARG A 61 4.39 0.95 -3.83
CA ARG A 61 4.27 2.34 -4.29
C ARG A 61 3.23 3.14 -3.51
N ASN A 62 2.56 2.55 -2.53
CA ASN A 62 1.49 3.17 -1.75
C ASN A 62 0.31 3.66 -2.61
N THR A 63 0.05 3.06 -3.77
CA THR A 63 -1.02 3.58 -4.64
C THR A 63 -2.38 3.00 -4.30
N TYR A 64 -3.40 3.81 -4.58
CA TYR A 64 -4.82 3.48 -4.41
C TYR A 64 -5.53 3.26 -5.76
N HIS A 65 -4.77 3.21 -6.85
CA HIS A 65 -5.31 3.15 -8.20
C HIS A 65 -6.15 1.92 -8.42
N PHE A 66 -7.20 2.07 -9.21
CA PHE A 66 -7.97 0.94 -9.68
C PHE A 66 -8.38 1.14 -11.14
N TYR A 67 -7.90 0.24 -11.99
CA TYR A 67 -8.21 0.18 -13.43
C TYR A 67 -9.21 -0.96 -13.67
N PRO A 68 -10.51 -0.67 -13.84
CA PRO A 68 -11.54 -1.70 -13.97
C PRO A 68 -11.47 -2.49 -15.29
N HIS A 69 -10.89 -1.93 -16.35
CA HIS A 69 -11.07 -2.45 -17.72
C HIS A 69 -10.68 -3.91 -17.87
N GLY A 70 -9.52 -4.29 -17.36
CA GLY A 70 -9.06 -5.68 -17.49
C GLY A 70 -9.93 -6.68 -16.73
N PHE A 71 -10.69 -6.25 -15.72
CA PHE A 71 -11.63 -7.13 -15.02
C PHE A 71 -12.93 -7.31 -15.83
N GLU A 72 -13.39 -6.29 -16.54
CA GLU A 72 -14.54 -6.38 -17.46
C GLU A 72 -14.23 -7.34 -18.62
N VAL A 73 -13.10 -7.16 -19.29
CA VAL A 73 -12.67 -7.98 -20.45
C VAL A 73 -12.59 -9.47 -20.11
N PHE A 74 -12.16 -9.79 -18.88
CA PHE A 74 -11.93 -11.16 -18.45
C PHE A 74 -13.06 -11.75 -17.59
N ALA A 75 -14.18 -11.03 -17.40
CA ALA A 75 -15.29 -11.46 -16.55
C ALA A 75 -15.88 -12.82 -16.97
N ASP A 76 -16.03 -13.05 -18.28
CA ASP A 76 -16.60 -14.31 -18.82
C ASP A 76 -15.67 -15.51 -18.62
N ARG A 77 -14.36 -15.26 -18.52
CA ARG A 77 -13.34 -16.31 -18.34
C ARG A 77 -13.07 -16.58 -16.87
N PHE A 78 -13.16 -15.56 -16.04
CA PHE A 78 -12.92 -15.63 -14.61
C PHE A 78 -14.06 -14.95 -13.85
N PRO A 79 -15.01 -15.71 -13.26
CA PRO A 79 -16.09 -15.13 -12.47
C PRO A 79 -15.60 -14.18 -11.37
N LEU A 80 -14.41 -14.44 -10.82
CA LEU A 80 -13.75 -13.56 -9.86
C LEU A 80 -13.48 -12.15 -10.40
N ALA A 81 -13.15 -12.00 -11.68
CA ALA A 81 -12.98 -10.70 -12.32
C ALA A 81 -14.31 -9.94 -12.39
N GLY A 82 -15.39 -10.63 -12.76
CA GLY A 82 -16.75 -10.10 -12.73
C GLY A 82 -17.15 -9.59 -11.34
N ARG A 83 -16.84 -10.35 -10.27
CA ARG A 83 -17.10 -9.93 -8.88
C ARG A 83 -16.30 -8.71 -8.45
N ILE A 84 -15.03 -8.61 -8.85
CA ILE A 84 -14.21 -7.41 -8.62
C ILE A 84 -14.86 -6.19 -9.28
N ALA A 85 -15.23 -6.31 -10.56
CA ALA A 85 -15.88 -5.23 -11.31
C ALA A 85 -17.26 -4.87 -10.74
N GLN A 86 -18.04 -5.85 -10.28
CA GLN A 86 -19.32 -5.62 -9.61
C GLN A 86 -19.15 -4.89 -8.29
N THR A 87 -18.18 -5.31 -7.46
CA THR A 87 -17.86 -4.62 -6.21
C THR A 87 -17.50 -3.15 -6.48
N TYR A 88 -16.76 -2.88 -7.56
CA TYR A 88 -16.43 -1.51 -7.93
C TYR A 88 -17.68 -0.67 -8.29
N LEU A 89 -18.61 -1.22 -9.07
CA LEU A 89 -19.83 -0.51 -9.46
C LEU A 89 -20.83 -0.33 -8.31
N GLU A 90 -20.98 -1.32 -7.43
CA GLU A 90 -22.00 -1.30 -6.38
C GLU A 90 -21.53 -0.66 -5.09
N ARG A 91 -20.22 -0.69 -4.79
CA ARG A 91 -19.65 -0.19 -3.53
C ARG A 91 -18.75 1.02 -3.79
N SER A 92 -17.70 0.84 -4.59
CA SER A 92 -16.66 1.87 -4.72
C SER A 92 -17.16 3.18 -5.32
N LEU A 93 -17.99 3.11 -6.37
CA LEU A 93 -18.54 4.31 -7.03
C LEU A 93 -19.62 5.01 -6.18
N PRO A 94 -20.69 4.32 -5.72
CA PRO A 94 -21.80 4.99 -5.03
C PRO A 94 -21.39 5.53 -3.66
N GLU A 95 -20.54 4.79 -2.94
CA GLU A 95 -20.05 5.16 -1.60
C GLU A 95 -18.80 6.02 -1.64
N ARG A 96 -18.38 6.49 -2.81
CA ARG A 96 -17.24 7.40 -2.97
C ARG A 96 -15.92 6.83 -2.38
N ARG A 97 -15.70 5.52 -2.47
CA ARG A 97 -14.45 4.85 -2.05
C ARG A 97 -13.43 4.71 -3.16
N ARG A 98 -13.81 5.02 -4.41
CA ARG A 98 -12.86 5.03 -5.52
C ARG A 98 -11.70 5.98 -5.26
N TYR A 99 -10.61 5.73 -5.96
CA TYR A 99 -9.52 6.67 -6.08
C TYR A 99 -9.96 7.99 -6.74
N TYR A 100 -9.62 9.13 -6.11
CA TYR A 100 -9.79 10.47 -6.66
C TYR A 100 -8.43 11.06 -6.98
N ASN A 101 -8.22 11.47 -8.24
CA ASN A 101 -7.00 12.11 -8.69
C ASN A 101 -7.33 13.37 -9.46
N ASP A 102 -6.94 14.50 -8.87
CA ASP A 102 -7.19 15.83 -9.41
C ASP A 102 -6.06 16.32 -10.33
N ASP A 103 -5.04 15.49 -10.60
CA ASP A 103 -4.02 15.78 -11.61
C ASP A 103 -4.53 15.41 -13.01
N ASN A 104 -4.69 16.44 -13.85
CA ASN A 104 -5.21 16.28 -15.21
C ASN A 104 -4.39 15.31 -16.09
N ARG A 105 -3.07 15.19 -15.87
CA ARG A 105 -2.22 14.28 -16.66
C ARG A 105 -2.44 12.83 -16.26
N MET A 106 -2.60 12.58 -14.97
CA MET A 106 -2.91 11.23 -14.47
C MET A 106 -4.36 10.84 -14.73
N CYS A 107 -5.30 11.78 -14.55
CA CYS A 107 -6.74 11.57 -14.74
C CYS A 107 -7.07 11.03 -16.15
N ALA A 108 -6.41 11.56 -17.19
CA ALA A 108 -6.61 11.13 -18.57
C ALA A 108 -6.43 9.61 -18.76
N HIS A 109 -5.45 8.99 -18.08
CA HIS A 109 -5.23 7.54 -18.17
C HIS A 109 -6.41 6.72 -17.63
N TYR A 110 -7.14 7.22 -16.64
CA TYR A 110 -8.34 6.58 -16.10
C TYR A 110 -9.55 6.76 -16.97
N VAL A 111 -9.73 7.94 -17.55
CA VAL A 111 -10.89 8.24 -18.40
C VAL A 111 -10.97 7.25 -19.56
N TYR A 112 -9.85 6.99 -20.24
CA TYR A 112 -9.81 5.98 -21.30
C TYR A 112 -10.10 4.58 -20.78
N ASP A 113 -9.62 4.24 -19.59
CA ASP A 113 -9.86 2.93 -18.99
C ASP A 113 -11.34 2.73 -18.62
N TRP A 114 -11.98 3.76 -18.05
CA TRP A 114 -13.40 3.74 -17.70
C TRP A 114 -14.30 3.67 -18.94
N MET A 115 -13.99 4.41 -19.99
CA MET A 115 -14.72 4.33 -21.26
C MET A 115 -14.62 2.93 -21.88
N GLN A 116 -13.43 2.34 -21.87
CA GLN A 116 -13.25 0.96 -22.34
C GLN A 116 -13.96 -0.05 -21.44
N SER A 117 -13.93 0.15 -20.12
CA SER A 117 -14.68 -0.68 -19.16
C SER A 117 -16.17 -0.66 -19.44
N TRP A 118 -16.72 0.51 -19.80
CA TRP A 118 -18.12 0.63 -20.18
C TRP A 118 -18.44 -0.08 -21.50
N LEU A 119 -17.56 0.01 -22.50
CA LEU A 119 -17.73 -0.67 -23.78
C LEU A 119 -17.67 -2.20 -23.65
N ASP A 120 -16.75 -2.70 -22.81
CA ASP A 120 -16.55 -4.13 -22.58
C ASP A 120 -17.37 -4.66 -21.39
N HIS A 121 -18.27 -3.84 -20.83
CA HIS A 121 -19.14 -4.24 -19.74
C HIS A 121 -20.13 -5.31 -20.19
N GLN A 122 -19.95 -6.54 -19.71
CA GLN A 122 -20.86 -7.65 -19.98
C GLN A 122 -21.79 -7.88 -18.78
N GLY A 123 -22.96 -7.24 -18.81
CA GLY A 123 -23.92 -7.27 -17.69
C GLY A 123 -24.49 -8.67 -17.36
N ALA A 124 -24.36 -9.65 -18.25
CA ALA A 124 -24.98 -10.98 -18.12
C ALA A 124 -24.23 -11.95 -17.18
N HIS A 125 -22.99 -11.63 -16.78
CA HIS A 125 -22.08 -12.59 -16.10
C HIS A 125 -21.67 -12.18 -14.68
N ARG A 126 -22.51 -11.37 -14.01
CA ARG A 126 -22.22 -10.87 -12.67
C ARG A 126 -22.89 -11.72 -11.59
N ASP A 127 -22.11 -12.62 -11.02
CA ASP A 127 -22.48 -13.42 -9.85
C ASP A 127 -22.05 -12.68 -8.57
N GLY A 128 -22.71 -11.55 -8.30
CA GLY A 128 -22.58 -10.80 -7.05
C GLY A 128 -21.29 -9.98 -6.84
N THR A 129 -21.16 -9.39 -5.66
CA THR A 129 -19.93 -8.72 -5.19
C THR A 129 -18.93 -9.73 -4.63
N LEU A 130 -17.71 -9.29 -4.36
CA LEU A 130 -16.71 -10.14 -3.71
C LEU A 130 -17.16 -10.63 -2.34
N GLU A 131 -17.75 -9.75 -1.52
CA GLU A 131 -18.09 -10.05 -0.13
C GLU A 131 -19.22 -11.08 -0.02
N GLN A 132 -20.14 -11.11 -0.99
CA GLN A 132 -21.18 -12.15 -1.08
C GLN A 132 -20.59 -13.57 -1.28
N HIS A 133 -19.35 -13.68 -1.74
CA HIS A 133 -18.68 -14.95 -2.03
C HIS A 133 -17.41 -15.18 -1.21
N ARG A 134 -17.18 -14.38 -0.15
CA ARG A 134 -15.99 -14.49 0.71
C ARG A 134 -16.35 -14.90 2.13
N GLY A 135 -15.98 -16.13 2.49
CA GLY A 135 -15.90 -16.54 3.89
C GLY A 135 -14.65 -15.99 4.58
N PRO A 136 -14.46 -16.29 5.88
CA PRO A 136 -13.22 -16.03 6.60
C PRO A 136 -12.02 -16.72 5.95
N PHE A 137 -10.87 -16.06 5.91
CA PHE A 137 -9.64 -16.64 5.38
C PHE A 137 -8.39 -15.95 5.96
N THR A 138 -7.25 -16.63 5.86
CA THR A 138 -5.93 -16.03 6.01
C THR A 138 -5.06 -16.41 4.82
N LYS A 139 -4.55 -15.42 4.09
CA LYS A 139 -3.75 -15.60 2.89
C LYS A 139 -2.40 -14.91 3.04
N TRP A 140 -1.32 -15.71 3.03
CA TRP A 140 0.04 -15.22 3.00
C TRP A 140 0.60 -15.25 1.57
N PHE A 141 1.17 -14.13 1.13
CA PHE A 141 1.88 -14.00 -0.14
C PHE A 141 3.39 -13.83 0.12
N PRO A 142 4.17 -14.93 0.21
CA PRO A 142 5.57 -14.87 0.64
C PRO A 142 6.44 -13.95 -0.22
N ASN A 143 6.28 -14.01 -1.55
CA ASN A 143 7.08 -13.19 -2.46
C ASN A 143 6.71 -11.70 -2.40
N ALA A 144 5.46 -11.36 -2.06
CA ALA A 144 5.04 -9.97 -1.88
C ALA A 144 5.29 -9.46 -0.45
N LYS A 145 5.55 -10.40 0.48
CA LYS A 145 5.55 -10.18 1.93
C LYS A 145 4.27 -9.48 2.43
N LEU A 146 3.11 -9.90 1.89
CA LEU A 146 1.78 -9.39 2.23
C LEU A 146 0.94 -10.50 2.86
N LEU A 147 0.26 -10.20 3.96
CA LEU A 147 -0.76 -11.08 4.54
C LEU A 147 -2.12 -10.38 4.52
N VAL A 148 -3.16 -11.13 4.15
CA VAL A 148 -4.55 -10.67 4.20
C VAL A 148 -5.34 -11.63 5.09
N LYS A 149 -6.03 -11.09 6.09
CA LYS A 149 -6.94 -11.87 6.96
C LYS A 149 -8.33 -11.26 6.93
N LYS A 150 -9.33 -12.09 6.64
CA LYS A 150 -10.75 -11.77 6.79
C LYS A 150 -11.32 -12.65 7.90
N THR A 151 -12.02 -12.02 8.84
CA THR A 151 -12.80 -12.68 9.88
C THR A 151 -14.26 -12.23 9.77
N ALA A 152 -15.11 -12.66 10.70
CA ALA A 152 -16.46 -12.10 10.83
C ALA A 152 -16.45 -10.64 11.31
N SER A 153 -15.35 -10.17 11.92
CA SER A 153 -15.27 -8.85 12.57
C SER A 153 -14.47 -7.82 11.79
N TYR A 154 -13.54 -8.25 10.93
CA TYR A 154 -12.67 -7.33 10.20
C TYR A 154 -12.04 -7.93 8.94
N TYR A 155 -11.48 -7.05 8.11
CA TYR A 155 -10.61 -7.36 6.97
C TYR A 155 -9.28 -6.60 7.13
N ALA A 156 -8.16 -7.30 7.29
CA ALA A 156 -6.85 -6.70 7.53
C ALA A 156 -5.86 -7.04 6.41
N VAL A 157 -5.05 -6.07 6.02
CA VAL A 157 -3.91 -6.23 5.10
C VAL A 157 -2.65 -5.75 5.79
N ALA A 158 -1.64 -6.61 5.92
CA ALA A 158 -0.35 -6.30 6.55
C ALA A 158 0.83 -6.48 5.55
N ALA A 159 1.71 -5.47 5.47
CA ALA A 159 2.89 -5.45 4.62
C ALA A 159 4.18 -5.58 5.42
N MET A 160 4.69 -6.81 5.49
CA MET A 160 5.93 -7.15 6.17
C MET A 160 7.17 -6.65 5.39
N SER A 161 7.05 -6.48 4.08
CA SER A 161 8.06 -5.78 3.26
C SER A 161 8.25 -4.32 3.67
N LYS A 162 7.26 -3.71 4.34
CA LYS A 162 7.24 -2.29 4.72
C LYS A 162 7.22 -2.10 6.23
N GLY A 163 7.97 -2.90 6.97
CA GLY A 163 8.05 -2.76 8.43
C GLY A 163 6.72 -3.03 9.15
N GLY A 164 5.78 -3.74 8.52
CA GLY A 164 4.50 -4.10 9.13
C GLY A 164 3.45 -3.00 9.05
N VAL A 165 3.39 -2.24 7.94
CA VAL A 165 2.23 -1.39 7.65
C VAL A 165 0.97 -2.25 7.69
N ILE A 166 -0.07 -1.82 8.39
CA ILE A 166 -1.33 -2.53 8.48
C ILE A 166 -2.51 -1.59 8.28
N LYS A 167 -3.52 -2.08 7.54
CA LYS A 167 -4.81 -1.44 7.37
C LYS A 167 -5.92 -2.42 7.71
N VAL A 168 -6.97 -1.94 8.36
CA VAL A 168 -8.08 -2.75 8.83
C VAL A 168 -9.40 -2.06 8.48
N TYR A 169 -10.27 -2.85 7.88
CA TYR A 169 -11.54 -2.43 7.31
C TYR A 169 -12.67 -3.30 7.86
N ASP A 170 -13.87 -2.75 7.86
CA ASP A 170 -15.12 -3.51 7.82
C ASP A 170 -15.96 -3.06 6.62
N ASP A 171 -17.25 -3.42 6.62
CA ASP A 171 -18.16 -3.04 5.54
C ASP A 171 -18.45 -1.53 5.50
N ASP A 172 -18.25 -0.80 6.60
CA ASP A 172 -18.50 0.64 6.67
C ASP A 172 -17.27 1.45 6.25
N GLY A 173 -16.07 0.89 6.30
CA GLY A 173 -14.85 1.58 5.91
C GLY A 173 -13.60 1.15 6.67
N PRO A 174 -12.50 1.88 6.48
CA PRO A 174 -11.32 1.70 7.31
C PRO A 174 -11.65 2.16 8.74
N PHE A 175 -11.33 1.34 9.74
CA PHE A 175 -11.42 1.73 11.16
C PHE A 175 -10.09 1.68 11.90
N TYR A 176 -9.04 1.14 11.25
CA TYR A 176 -7.67 1.26 11.75
C TYR A 176 -6.64 1.30 10.62
N SER A 177 -5.60 2.11 10.80
CA SER A 177 -4.47 2.21 9.88
C SER A 177 -3.22 2.58 10.67
N ASP A 178 -2.13 1.86 10.43
CA ASP A 178 -0.85 2.04 11.13
C ASP A 178 0.30 1.81 10.14
N THR A 179 0.97 2.90 9.76
CA THR A 179 2.15 2.90 8.89
C THR A 179 3.47 2.77 9.65
N GLY A 180 3.44 2.35 10.90
CA GLY A 180 4.65 2.12 11.68
C GLY A 180 5.17 3.34 12.46
N PRO A 181 6.16 3.11 13.36
CA PRO A 181 6.80 4.18 14.10
C PRO A 181 7.52 5.19 13.19
N ILE A 182 7.39 6.47 13.55
CA ILE A 182 8.02 7.62 12.92
C ILE A 182 8.66 8.47 14.01
N ALA A 183 9.94 8.82 13.85
CA ALA A 183 10.66 9.66 14.80
C ALA A 183 11.24 10.90 14.12
N LYS A 184 11.16 12.06 14.77
CA LYS A 184 11.86 13.27 14.35
C LYS A 184 13.06 13.49 15.28
N THR A 185 14.25 13.64 14.71
CA THR A 185 15.45 13.98 15.49
C THR A 185 15.49 15.48 15.81
N THR A 186 16.26 15.88 16.82
CA THR A 186 16.52 17.30 17.12
C THR A 186 17.24 18.01 15.97
N GLY A 187 18.03 17.27 15.18
CA GLY A 187 18.65 17.75 13.95
C GLY A 187 17.69 17.91 12.76
N GLY A 188 16.41 17.56 12.91
CA GLY A 188 15.37 17.76 11.90
C GLY A 188 15.14 16.58 10.95
N ASP A 189 15.95 15.52 11.03
CA ASP A 189 15.72 14.30 10.26
C ASP A 189 14.41 13.63 10.68
N VAL A 190 13.67 13.11 9.70
CA VAL A 190 12.48 12.26 9.95
C VAL A 190 12.85 10.83 9.61
N LEU A 191 12.69 9.93 10.56
CA LEU A 191 13.02 8.52 10.47
C LEU A 191 11.75 7.69 10.42
N VAL A 192 11.70 6.72 9.50
CA VAL A 192 10.49 5.95 9.19
C VAL A 192 10.78 4.46 9.08
N SER A 193 9.78 3.64 9.43
CA SER A 193 9.84 2.17 9.35
C SER A 193 9.18 1.62 8.07
N HIS A 194 8.28 2.37 7.44
CA HIS A 194 7.45 1.94 6.30
C HIS A 194 8.11 2.01 4.92
N MET A 195 9.44 2.03 4.86
CA MET A 195 10.12 1.84 3.59
C MET A 195 10.07 0.36 3.22
N VAL A 196 9.79 0.05 1.95
CA VAL A 196 10.06 -1.30 1.44
C VAL A 196 11.54 -1.57 1.71
N ASP A 197 11.93 -2.64 2.39
CA ASP A 197 13.34 -2.97 2.58
C ASP A 197 13.53 -4.47 2.85
N ASP A 198 14.79 -4.89 2.92
CA ASP A 198 15.16 -6.24 3.33
C ASP A 198 15.09 -6.39 4.86
N HIS A 199 13.87 -6.33 5.38
CA HIS A 199 13.59 -6.58 6.79
C HIS A 199 13.64 -8.08 7.09
N GLN A 200 14.05 -8.43 8.31
CA GLN A 200 13.89 -9.78 8.85
C GLN A 200 12.42 -10.01 9.14
N VAL A 201 11.82 -11.03 8.53
CA VAL A 201 10.38 -11.29 8.61
C VAL A 201 10.15 -12.74 8.98
N GLU A 202 9.34 -12.96 10.01
CA GLU A 202 8.84 -14.29 10.38
C GLU A 202 7.31 -14.22 10.37
N VAL A 203 6.67 -15.23 9.77
CA VAL A 203 5.21 -15.27 9.63
C VAL A 203 4.73 -16.66 9.98
N GLU A 204 3.76 -16.73 10.88
CA GLU A 204 3.05 -17.94 11.27
C GLU A 204 1.56 -17.76 10.89
N PRO A 205 1.18 -18.00 9.62
CA PRO A 205 -0.15 -17.67 9.12
C PRO A 205 -1.29 -18.38 9.87
N THR A 206 -1.04 -19.61 10.34
CA THR A 206 -1.99 -20.41 11.11
C THR A 206 -2.33 -19.80 12.47
N LEU A 207 -1.37 -19.10 13.09
CA LEU A 207 -1.55 -18.40 14.36
C LEU A 207 -1.92 -16.91 14.15
N GLY A 208 -1.92 -16.43 12.90
CA GLY A 208 -2.09 -15.02 12.59
C GLY A 208 -0.95 -14.13 13.12
N ARG A 209 0.21 -14.69 13.45
CA ARG A 209 1.34 -13.94 14.02
C ARG A 209 2.34 -13.55 12.94
N LEU A 210 2.70 -12.27 12.91
CA LEU A 210 3.72 -11.73 12.02
C LEU A 210 4.73 -10.92 12.82
N THR A 211 6.02 -11.16 12.61
CA THR A 211 7.10 -10.37 13.19
C THR A 211 7.96 -9.75 12.08
N VAL A 212 8.37 -8.50 12.30
CA VAL A 212 9.31 -7.81 11.41
C VAL A 212 10.33 -7.03 12.23
N ARG A 213 11.60 -7.14 11.83
CA ARG A 213 12.71 -6.38 12.40
C ARG A 213 13.48 -5.69 11.29
N GLY A 214 13.79 -4.42 11.50
CA GLY A 214 14.38 -3.59 10.47
C GLY A 214 15.12 -2.38 11.00
N LYS A 215 15.64 -1.58 10.08
CA LYS A 215 16.26 -0.28 10.37
C LYS A 215 15.28 0.84 10.03
N LEU A 216 15.24 1.87 10.86
CA LEU A 216 14.58 3.11 10.46
C LEU A 216 15.41 3.78 9.34
N SER A 217 14.71 4.28 8.32
CA SER A 217 15.30 4.99 7.19
C SER A 217 15.00 6.47 7.28
N LYS A 218 15.92 7.34 6.84
CA LYS A 218 15.62 8.77 6.74
C LYS A 218 14.66 9.03 5.58
N ARG A 219 13.57 9.74 5.84
CA ARG A 219 12.66 10.23 4.82
C ARG A 219 13.37 11.27 3.97
N LYS A 220 13.42 11.05 2.66
CA LYS A 220 13.90 12.04 1.70
C LYS A 220 12.74 12.93 1.26
N HIS A 221 12.90 14.24 1.40
CA HIS A 221 12.01 15.21 0.79
C HIS A 221 12.77 16.00 -0.27
N GLN A 222 12.90 15.41 -1.47
CA GLN A 222 13.58 16.05 -2.59
C GLN A 222 12.60 16.94 -3.34
N LEU A 223 12.61 18.24 -3.05
CA LEU A 223 11.90 19.23 -3.86
C LEU A 223 12.72 19.60 -5.10
N ALA A 224 12.02 19.76 -6.21
CA ALA A 224 12.60 20.18 -7.47
C ALA A 224 12.75 21.71 -7.50
N SER A 225 13.84 22.23 -6.91
CA SER A 225 14.13 23.66 -6.96
C SER A 225 14.35 24.14 -8.40
N PRO A 226 14.19 25.45 -8.70
CA PRO A 226 14.43 25.98 -10.05
C PRO A 226 15.79 25.59 -10.63
N VAL A 227 16.83 25.63 -9.80
CA VAL A 227 18.19 25.23 -10.19
C VAL A 227 18.28 23.73 -10.48
N LYS A 228 17.71 22.87 -9.62
CA LYS A 228 17.66 21.42 -9.86
C LYS A 228 16.90 21.09 -11.15
N GLN A 229 15.80 21.80 -11.42
CA GLN A 229 15.03 21.64 -12.65
C GLN A 229 15.79 22.09 -13.89
N ALA A 230 16.47 23.24 -13.84
CA ALA A 230 17.30 23.73 -14.94
C ALA A 230 18.45 22.76 -15.25
N ALA A 231 19.17 22.29 -14.21
CA ALA A 231 20.23 21.30 -14.35
C ALA A 231 19.70 19.97 -14.91
N PHE A 232 18.57 19.49 -14.40
CA PHE A 232 17.94 18.26 -14.90
C PHE A 232 17.54 18.38 -16.37
N ARG A 233 16.97 19.53 -16.79
CA ARG A 233 16.64 19.79 -18.20
C ARG A 233 17.88 19.86 -19.08
N ALA A 234 18.95 20.53 -18.63
CA ALA A 234 20.22 20.57 -19.35
C ALA A 234 20.82 19.18 -19.53
N MET A 235 20.76 18.34 -18.48
CA MET A 235 21.19 16.94 -18.55
C MET A 235 20.35 16.16 -19.57
N ASN A 236 19.02 16.32 -19.58
CA ASN A 236 18.15 15.63 -20.54
C ASN A 236 18.42 16.05 -22.00
N LEU A 237 18.68 17.34 -22.24
CA LEU A 237 18.99 17.87 -23.57
C LEU A 237 20.38 17.44 -24.08
N THR A 238 21.28 17.03 -23.17
CA THR A 238 22.65 16.61 -23.47
C THR A 238 22.80 15.09 -23.37
N LEU A 239 23.25 14.58 -22.21
CA LEU A 239 23.54 13.17 -21.97
C LEU A 239 22.28 12.29 -22.01
N GLY A 240 21.17 12.81 -21.47
CA GLY A 240 19.90 12.07 -21.41
C GLY A 240 19.31 11.76 -22.78
N ARG A 241 19.60 12.59 -23.78
CA ARG A 241 19.20 12.36 -25.17
C ARG A 241 19.79 11.07 -25.75
N TYR A 242 21.03 10.77 -25.40
CA TYR A 242 21.76 9.61 -25.92
C TYR A 242 21.67 8.38 -25.02
N ASN A 243 21.29 8.55 -23.76
CA ASN A 243 21.09 7.44 -22.83
C ASN A 243 19.90 7.67 -21.88
N PRO A 244 18.65 7.57 -22.38
CA PRO A 244 17.46 7.79 -21.57
C PRO A 244 17.31 6.76 -20.44
N ASN A 245 17.80 5.54 -20.64
CA ASN A 245 17.75 4.47 -19.64
C ASN A 245 18.67 4.75 -18.44
N LEU A 246 19.85 5.33 -18.67
CA LEU A 246 20.75 5.75 -17.59
C LEU A 246 20.10 6.84 -16.74
N VAL A 247 19.49 7.85 -17.38
CA VAL A 247 18.78 8.92 -16.67
C VAL A 247 17.63 8.35 -15.85
N ARG A 248 16.80 7.49 -16.46
CA ARG A 248 15.69 6.81 -15.79
C ARG A 248 16.18 6.04 -14.56
N THR A 249 17.15 5.16 -14.73
CA THR A 249 17.67 4.30 -13.64
C THR A 249 18.27 5.13 -12.50
N THR A 250 19.00 6.20 -12.84
CA THR A 250 19.60 7.11 -11.85
C THR A 250 18.52 7.84 -11.04
N LEU A 251 17.50 8.40 -11.70
CA LEU A 251 16.39 9.06 -11.02
C LEU A 251 15.60 8.09 -10.14
N GLN A 252 15.33 6.88 -10.64
CA GLN A 252 14.65 5.85 -9.86
C GLN A 252 15.44 5.52 -8.58
N LYS A 253 16.76 5.40 -8.67
CA LYS A 253 17.62 5.19 -7.50
C LYS A 253 17.58 6.37 -6.52
N ILE A 254 17.53 7.61 -7.01
CA ILE A 254 17.54 8.80 -6.15
C ILE A 254 16.19 9.02 -5.46
N LEU A 255 15.09 8.89 -6.19
CA LEU A 255 13.75 9.32 -5.79
C LEU A 255 12.87 8.20 -5.22
N ILE A 256 13.17 6.93 -5.57
CA ILE A 256 12.32 5.79 -5.25
C ILE A 256 13.10 4.78 -4.38
N THR A 257 14.13 4.14 -4.93
CA THR A 257 14.70 2.92 -4.30
C THR A 257 15.87 3.19 -3.35
N GLY A 258 16.48 4.38 -3.40
CA GLY A 258 17.63 4.73 -2.58
C GLY A 258 17.24 5.08 -1.15
N LYS A 259 17.48 4.17 -0.20
CA LYS A 259 17.10 4.29 1.21
C LYS A 259 18.30 4.65 2.10
N PRO A 260 18.30 5.83 2.74
CA PRO A 260 19.33 6.19 3.71
C PRO A 260 19.02 5.51 5.05
N ARG A 261 19.49 4.27 5.23
CA ARG A 261 19.34 3.51 6.46
C ARG A 261 20.09 4.18 7.62
N THR A 262 19.56 4.05 8.83
CA THR A 262 20.21 4.49 10.07
C THR A 262 20.65 3.29 10.91
N ASP A 263 21.33 3.54 12.04
CA ASP A 263 21.65 2.50 13.04
C ASP A 263 20.58 2.37 14.12
N ILE A 264 19.45 3.06 13.96
CA ILE A 264 18.26 2.90 14.80
C ILE A 264 17.41 1.78 14.21
N THR A 265 17.03 0.83 15.04
CA THR A 265 16.27 -0.35 14.64
C THR A 265 14.89 -0.36 15.26
N PHE A 266 13.98 -1.10 14.64
CA PHE A 266 12.66 -1.38 15.18
C PHE A 266 12.39 -2.89 15.12
N ALA A 267 11.54 -3.35 16.03
CA ALA A 267 10.87 -4.64 15.92
C ALA A 267 9.37 -4.42 16.09
N ARG A 268 8.57 -5.10 15.29
CA ARG A 268 7.11 -5.07 15.33
C ARG A 268 6.59 -6.49 15.31
N GLN A 269 5.64 -6.78 16.20
CA GLN A 269 4.82 -7.98 16.16
C GLN A 269 3.36 -7.58 15.96
N ILE A 270 2.70 -8.24 15.02
CA ILE A 270 1.26 -8.12 14.76
C ILE A 270 0.66 -9.51 14.99
N ASP A 271 -0.25 -9.63 15.96
CA ASP A 271 -1.05 -10.82 16.20
C ASP A 271 -2.48 -10.55 15.69
N LEU A 272 -2.88 -11.22 14.62
CA LEU A 272 -4.20 -11.12 14.01
C LEU A 272 -5.12 -12.22 14.57
N GLY A 273 -5.77 -11.93 15.69
CA GLY A 273 -6.80 -12.81 16.29
C GLY A 273 -8.09 -12.83 15.47
N ASP A 274 -9.14 -13.48 15.96
CA ASP A 274 -10.41 -13.56 15.19
C ASP A 274 -11.28 -12.32 15.37
N GLU A 275 -11.25 -11.70 16.55
CA GLU A 275 -12.01 -10.49 16.88
C GLU A 275 -11.13 -9.26 17.08
N GLU A 276 -9.90 -9.46 17.56
CA GLU A 276 -8.97 -8.39 17.91
C GLU A 276 -7.61 -8.56 17.24
N ILE A 277 -6.95 -7.45 16.97
CA ILE A 277 -5.57 -7.37 16.49
C ILE A 277 -4.71 -6.75 17.58
N THR A 278 -3.58 -7.37 17.91
CA THR A 278 -2.61 -6.81 18.86
C THR A 278 -1.33 -6.42 18.14
N ILE A 279 -0.82 -5.22 18.41
CA ILE A 279 0.43 -4.72 17.83
C ILE A 279 1.39 -4.30 18.94
N ARG A 280 2.61 -4.81 18.87
CA ARG A 280 3.71 -4.55 19.81
C ARG A 280 4.90 -4.02 19.03
N ASP A 281 5.43 -2.88 19.45
CA ASP A 281 6.60 -2.28 18.83
C ASP A 281 7.69 -2.03 19.86
N THR A 282 8.93 -2.20 19.44
CA THR A 282 10.12 -1.77 20.17
C THR A 282 11.03 -0.97 19.27
N LEU A 283 11.63 0.09 19.81
CA LEU A 283 12.69 0.87 19.17
C LEU A 283 14.01 0.65 19.92
N ASP A 284 15.11 0.56 19.17
CA ASP A 284 16.46 0.48 19.73
C ASP A 284 17.37 1.46 18.98
N ALA A 285 17.91 2.42 19.73
CA ALA A 285 18.82 3.47 19.29
C ALA A 285 20.19 3.40 20.00
N LYS A 286 20.56 2.25 20.60
CA LYS A 286 21.83 2.06 21.33
C LYS A 286 23.06 2.26 20.45
N LYS A 287 22.94 2.03 19.15
CA LYS A 287 24.02 2.17 18.15
C LYS A 287 24.03 3.52 17.42
N SER A 288 23.25 4.50 17.89
CA SER A 288 23.13 5.82 17.27
C SER A 288 23.34 6.91 18.31
N ASP A 289 23.90 8.04 17.89
CA ASP A 289 24.01 9.25 18.73
C ASP A 289 22.86 10.22 18.52
N ALA A 290 21.84 9.85 17.72
CA ALA A 290 20.72 10.72 17.45
C ALA A 290 19.89 10.99 18.72
N THR A 291 19.52 12.25 18.92
CA THR A 291 18.54 12.68 19.92
C THR A 291 17.19 12.92 19.26
N PHE A 292 16.12 12.47 19.89
CA PHE A 292 14.75 12.54 19.38
C PHE A 292 14.02 13.74 19.97
N ALA A 293 13.20 14.38 19.13
CA ALA A 293 12.35 15.52 19.49
C ALA A 293 10.85 15.17 19.41
N ARG A 294 10.48 14.22 18.55
CA ARG A 294 9.09 13.78 18.39
C ARG A 294 9.03 12.29 18.05
N LEU A 295 7.99 11.62 18.52
CA LEU A 295 7.69 10.23 18.17
C LEU A 295 6.20 10.10 17.87
N ALA A 296 5.84 9.41 16.79
CA ALA A 296 4.45 9.17 16.42
C ALA A 296 4.30 7.83 15.69
N ILE A 297 3.04 7.42 15.52
CA ILE A 297 2.64 6.37 14.58
C ILE A 297 1.68 7.03 13.58
N GLY A 298 2.02 6.92 12.30
CA GLY A 298 1.21 7.48 11.22
C GLY A 298 0.05 6.55 10.85
N SER A 299 -1.06 7.13 10.43
CA SER A 299 -2.18 6.38 9.82
C SER A 299 -2.00 6.24 8.30
N ASP A 300 -1.35 7.20 7.65
CA ASP A 300 -1.27 7.36 6.20
C ASP A 300 0.13 7.80 5.71
N ALA A 301 1.15 7.70 6.56
CA ALA A 301 2.46 8.27 6.23
C ALA A 301 3.09 7.54 5.02
N THR A 302 3.52 8.32 4.02
CA THR A 302 4.30 7.84 2.87
C THR A 302 5.62 8.60 2.76
N SER A 303 6.69 7.91 2.35
CA SER A 303 8.07 8.46 2.36
C SER A 303 8.86 8.25 1.08
N ILE A 304 8.21 7.72 0.05
CA ILE A 304 8.70 7.72 -1.34
C ILE A 304 7.80 8.64 -2.17
N TYR A 305 8.37 9.28 -3.18
CA TYR A 305 7.57 10.11 -4.08
C TYR A 305 6.87 9.24 -5.13
N VAL A 306 5.54 9.27 -5.12
CA VAL A 306 4.68 8.77 -6.19
C VAL A 306 3.56 9.79 -6.34
N ALA A 307 3.27 10.27 -7.55
CA ALA A 307 2.19 11.25 -7.79
C ALA A 307 0.81 10.75 -7.27
N ASN A 308 0.73 9.45 -7.08
CA ASN A 308 -0.49 8.70 -6.88
C ASN A 308 -0.64 8.12 -5.47
N SER A 309 0.34 8.36 -4.59
CA SER A 309 0.35 7.79 -3.23
C SER A 309 -0.27 8.66 -2.16
N THR A 310 -0.54 9.95 -2.44
CA THR A 310 -1.03 10.93 -1.45
C THR A 310 -2.36 11.54 -1.89
N ASN A 311 -3.31 10.68 -2.26
CA ASN A 311 -4.64 11.11 -2.68
C ASN A 311 -5.64 10.82 -1.58
N PHE A 312 -6.72 11.61 -1.53
CA PHE A 312 -7.74 11.44 -0.50
C PHE A 312 -8.29 10.02 -0.46
N GLN A 313 -8.23 9.44 0.74
CA GLN A 313 -8.84 8.18 1.15
C GLN A 313 -9.28 8.35 2.59
N GLU A 314 -10.40 7.74 2.99
CA GLU A 314 -10.95 7.95 4.32
C GLU A 314 -10.00 7.53 5.45
N SER A 315 -9.14 6.53 5.21
CA SER A 315 -8.10 6.13 6.17
C SER A 315 -7.13 7.26 6.52
N MET A 316 -6.97 8.29 5.68
CA MET A 316 -6.13 9.46 5.96
C MET A 316 -6.73 10.38 7.03
N LEU A 317 -8.03 10.27 7.29
CA LEU A 317 -8.70 11.03 8.35
C LEU A 317 -8.49 10.41 9.73
N MET A 318 -7.92 9.21 9.80
CA MET A 318 -7.60 8.58 11.07
C MET A 318 -6.50 9.35 11.80
N PRO A 319 -6.66 9.59 13.11
CA PRO A 319 -5.70 10.34 13.88
C PRO A 319 -4.37 9.60 13.96
N TRP A 320 -3.28 10.35 13.85
CA TRP A 320 -1.96 9.85 14.20
C TRP A 320 -1.87 9.64 15.72
N SER A 321 -1.17 8.59 16.14
CA SER A 321 -0.87 8.40 17.56
C SER A 321 0.36 9.23 17.92
N GLU A 322 0.16 10.30 18.68
CA GLU A 322 1.24 11.14 19.20
C GLU A 322 1.87 10.48 20.43
N LEU A 323 3.18 10.21 20.36
CA LEU A 323 3.93 9.46 21.38
C LEU A 323 5.11 10.27 21.94
N SER A 324 5.15 11.59 21.73
CA SER A 324 6.26 12.43 22.19
C SER A 324 6.46 12.45 23.70
N ALA A 325 5.45 12.09 24.49
CA ALA A 325 5.61 11.88 25.93
C ALA A 325 6.66 10.79 26.27
N LEU A 326 6.94 9.87 25.35
CA LEU A 326 7.93 8.79 25.51
C LEU A 326 9.35 9.18 25.06
N VAL A 327 9.51 10.34 24.41
CA VAL A 327 10.82 10.81 23.90
C VAL A 327 11.88 10.95 24.99
N PRO A 328 11.60 11.49 26.20
CA PRO A 328 12.59 11.53 27.28
C PRO A 328 13.12 10.15 27.65
N THR A 329 12.25 9.13 27.70
CA THR A 329 12.64 7.75 27.96
C THR A 329 13.49 7.19 26.83
N LEU A 330 13.09 7.35 25.56
CA LEU A 330 13.88 6.89 24.42
C LEU A 330 15.28 7.54 24.39
N ASN A 331 15.37 8.84 24.68
CA ASN A 331 16.65 9.55 24.71
C ASN A 331 17.56 9.06 25.85
N ARG A 332 17.01 8.75 27.02
CA ARG A 332 17.76 8.30 28.20
C ARG A 332 18.16 6.83 28.12
N GLU A 333 17.19 5.94 27.87
CA GLU A 333 17.38 4.48 27.90
C GLU A 333 17.93 3.92 26.59
N ARG A 334 17.85 4.70 25.48
CA ARG A 334 18.21 4.30 24.11
C ARG A 334 17.45 3.09 23.59
N SER A 335 16.44 2.61 24.31
CA SER A 335 15.50 1.57 23.91
C SER A 335 14.14 1.89 24.49
N LEU A 336 13.08 1.60 23.74
CA LEU A 336 11.72 1.94 24.13
C LEU A 336 10.75 0.87 23.61
N GLU A 337 9.95 0.31 24.52
CA GLU A 337 8.75 -0.43 24.17
C GLU A 337 7.58 0.56 24.03
N LEU A 338 6.86 0.51 22.91
CA LEU A 338 5.69 1.36 22.70
C LEU A 338 4.46 0.74 23.38
N PRO A 339 3.46 1.56 23.77
CA PRO A 339 2.19 1.05 24.28
C PRO A 339 1.58 0.02 23.32
N VAL A 340 1.15 -1.11 23.88
CA VAL A 340 0.50 -2.18 23.14
C VAL A 340 -0.80 -1.65 22.57
N ARG A 341 -0.98 -1.78 21.25
CA ARG A 341 -2.21 -1.37 20.57
C ARG A 341 -3.09 -2.60 20.40
N VAL A 342 -4.32 -2.51 20.90
CA VAL A 342 -5.35 -3.53 20.71
C VAL A 342 -6.47 -2.92 19.89
N VAL A 343 -6.71 -3.50 18.72
CA VAL A 343 -7.60 -2.98 17.69
C VAL A 343 -8.77 -3.94 17.54
N SER A 344 -9.98 -3.45 17.76
CA SER A 344 -11.21 -4.19 17.52
C SER A 344 -12.36 -3.22 17.28
N ARG A 345 -13.37 -3.65 16.52
CA ARG A 345 -14.50 -2.80 16.15
C ARG A 345 -15.34 -2.38 17.35
N SER A 346 -15.39 -3.18 18.41
CA SER A 346 -16.07 -2.83 19.66
C SER A 346 -15.40 -1.67 20.42
N ARG A 347 -14.09 -1.45 20.21
CA ARG A 347 -13.30 -0.39 20.87
C ARG A 347 -13.24 0.90 20.06
N VAL A 348 -13.34 0.78 18.73
CA VAL A 348 -13.39 1.92 17.81
C VAL A 348 -14.87 2.15 17.48
N GLY A 349 -15.57 2.95 18.28
CA GLY A 349 -17.01 3.21 18.13
C GLY A 349 -17.41 3.52 16.68
N ARG A 350 -18.64 3.18 16.28
CA ARG A 350 -19.12 3.44 14.91
C ARG A 350 -19.00 4.94 14.59
N PRO A 351 -18.51 5.29 13.38
CA PRO A 351 -18.69 6.66 12.88
C PRO A 351 -20.17 7.02 12.97
N LEU A 352 -20.49 8.18 13.54
CA LEU A 352 -21.83 8.73 13.46
C LEU A 352 -22.10 9.03 11.99
N GLY A 353 -23.07 8.32 11.40
CA GLY A 353 -23.42 8.38 9.98
C GLY A 353 -24.08 9.67 9.54
#